data_AF-A0A2H9PV92-F1
#
_entry.id   AF-A0A2H9PV92-F1
#
_cell.length_a   1.000
_cell.length_b   1.000
_cell.length_c   1.000
_cell.angle_alpha   90.00
_cell.angle_beta   90.00
_cell.angle_gamma   90.00
#
_symmetry.space_group_name_H-M   'P 1'
#
loop_
_entity.id
_entity.type
_entity.pdbx_description
1 polymer ?
#
loop_
_entity_poly.entity_id
_entity_poly.type
_entity_poly.pdbx_seq_one_letter_code
_entity_poly.pdbx_strand_id
1 'polypeptide(L)' 'MDCALCKRPIADYDVVFNRLELDDGVAVDICASCVEKFSEWQGRLIAKMFPTKLMKKRFG' A
#
# COMPACT_ATOMS: atom_id res chain seq x y z
N MET A 1 14.69 0.07 -11.29
CA MET A 1 13.41 0.79 -11.39
C MET A 1 13.22 1.58 -10.10
N ASP A 2 12.70 2.80 -10.20
CA ASP A 2 12.53 3.67 -9.03
C ASP A 2 11.07 3.70 -8.59
N CYS A 3 10.86 3.68 -7.27
CA CYS A 3 9.54 3.79 -6.67
C CYS A 3 8.87 5.11 -7.06
N ALA A 4 7.65 5.03 -7.60
CA ALA A 4 6.89 6.20 -8.02
C ALA A 4 6.65 7.21 -6.89
N LEU A 5 6.51 6.71 -5.64
CA LEU A 5 6.17 7.50 -4.45
C LEU A 5 7.39 8.12 -3.74
N CYS A 6 8.45 7.35 -3.49
CA CYS A 6 9.60 7.83 -2.71
C CYS A 6 10.90 7.99 -3.50
N LYS A 7 10.89 7.71 -4.81
CA LYS A 7 12.04 7.82 -5.73
C LYS A 7 13.27 6.99 -5.36
N ARG A 8 13.16 6.09 -4.38
CA ARG A 8 14.21 5.13 -4.04
C ARG A 8 14.16 3.94 -4.99
N PRO A 9 15.30 3.28 -5.26
CA PRO A 9 15.34 2.04 -6.04
C PRO A 9 14.45 0.97 -5.41
N ILE A 10 13.75 0.21 -6.24
CA ILE A 10 13.04 -0.99 -5.81
C ILE A 10 14.01 -2.16 -5.82
N ALA A 11 14.35 -2.68 -4.63
CA ALA A 11 15.07 -3.94 -4.48
C ALA A 11 14.11 -5.12 -4.66
N ASP A 12 14.59 -6.22 -5.24
CA ASP A 12 13.86 -7.47 -5.40
C ASP A 12 12.46 -7.30 -6.00
N TYR A 13 12.41 -6.66 -7.18
CA TYR A 13 11.17 -6.35 -7.86
C TYR A 13 10.33 -7.61 -8.14
N ASP A 14 9.08 -7.57 -7.69
CA ASP A 14 8.04 -8.54 -7.99
C ASP A 14 6.76 -7.80 -8.42
N VAL A 15 6.22 -8.14 -9.59
CA VAL A 15 5.07 -7.43 -10.17
C VAL A 15 3.81 -7.56 -9.32
N VAL A 16 3.63 -8.65 -8.59
CA VAL A 16 2.44 -8.87 -7.73
C VAL A 16 2.49 -7.97 -6.49
N PHE A 17 3.69 -7.72 -5.96
CA PHE A 17 3.87 -6.92 -4.75
C PHE A 17 4.17 -5.44 -5.01
N ASN A 18 4.85 -5.12 -6.11
CA ASN A 18 5.33 -3.77 -6.37
C ASN A 18 4.41 -2.97 -7.30
N ARG A 19 3.57 -3.62 -8.11
CA ARG A 19 2.67 -2.91 -9.03
C ARG A 19 1.39 -2.50 -8.31
N LEU A 20 1.17 -1.19 -8.21
CA LEU A 20 -0.08 -0.60 -7.76
C LEU A 20 -0.91 -0.21 -8.97
N GLU A 21 -2.04 -0.90 -9.17
CA GLU A 21 -3.04 -0.54 -10.16
C GLU A 21 -3.97 0.53 -9.60
N LEU A 22 -4.15 1.60 -10.38
CA LEU A 22 -5.04 2.71 -10.13
C LEU A 22 -6.23 2.61 -11.10
N ASP A 23 -7.26 3.40 -10.84
CA ASP A 23 -8.40 3.53 -11.75
C ASP A 23 -7.94 3.97 -13.16
N ASP A 24 -8.79 3.71 -14.16
CA ASP A 24 -8.53 4.00 -15.58
C ASP A 24 -7.33 3.25 -16.20
N GLY A 25 -6.92 2.13 -15.60
CA GLY A 25 -5.88 1.25 -16.16
C GLY A 25 -4.46 1.79 -16.00
N VAL A 26 -4.28 2.84 -15.18
CA VAL A 26 -2.96 3.37 -14.84
C VAL A 26 -2.31 2.45 -13.81
N ALA A 27 -1.04 2.10 -13.99
CA ALA A 27 -0.28 1.35 -12.99
C ALA A 27 1.05 2.03 -12.70
N VAL A 28 1.47 1.97 -11.44
CA VAL A 28 2.76 2.49 -10.98
C VAL A 28 3.48 1.47 -10.12
N ASP A 29 4.81 1.45 -10.20
CA ASP A 29 5.62 0.57 -9.38
C ASP A 29 6.08 1.29 -8.10
N ILE A 30 5.89 0.64 -6.96
CA ILE A 30 6.23 1.16 -5.64
C ILE A 30 7.06 0.14 -4.84
N CYS A 31 8.03 0.63 -4.07
CA CYS A 31 8.86 -0.23 -3.22
C CYS A 31 8.06 -0.83 -2.05
N ALA A 32 8.51 -1.95 -1.49
CA ALA A 32 7.87 -2.63 -0.36
C ALA A 32 7.54 -1.71 0.82
N SER A 33 8.46 -0.81 1.20
CA SER A 33 8.21 0.15 2.30
C SER A 33 7.08 1.14 2.02
N CYS A 34 6.78 1.42 0.75
CA CYS A 34 5.63 2.24 0.36
C CYS A 34 4.34 1.43 0.37
N VAL A 35 4.39 0.15 -0.02
CA VAL A 35 3.26 -0.79 0.06
C VAL A 35 2.79 -0.90 1.52
N GLU A 36 3.70 -1.14 2.45
CA GLU A 36 3.38 -1.25 3.88
C GLU A 36 2.68 0.00 4.42
N LYS A 37 3.24 1.19 4.14
CA LYS A 37 2.65 2.47 4.55
C LYS A 37 1.26 2.69 3.95
N PHE A 38 1.09 2.32 2.68
CA PHE A 38 -0.21 2.42 2.01
C PHE A 38 -1.23 1.47 2.63
N SER A 39 -0.86 0.21 2.85
CA SER A 39 -1.72 -0.79 3.50
C SER A 39 -2.10 -0.39 4.93
N GLU A 40 -1.17 0.19 5.69
CA GLU A 40 -1.44 0.68 7.04
C GLU A 40 -2.43 1.87 7.01
N TRP A 41 -2.20 2.85 6.13
CA TRP A 41 -3.09 3.99 5.97
C TRP A 41 -4.50 3.57 5.57
N GLN A 42 -4.63 2.68 4.58
CA GLN A 42 -5.92 2.11 4.16
C GLN A 42 -6.57 1.32 5.30
N GLY A 43 -5.81 0.50 6.03
CA GLY A 43 -6.31 -0.26 7.17
C GLY A 43 -6.90 0.62 8.26
N ARG A 44 -6.26 1.75 8.58
CA ARG A 44 -6.77 2.75 9.53
C ARG A 44 -8.07 3.40 9.05
N LEU A 45 -8.16 3.74 7.75
CA LEU A 45 -9.39 4.28 7.18
C LEU A 45 -10.54 3.28 7.23
N ILE A 46 -10.29 2.03 6.84
CA ILE A 46 -11.26 0.94 6.91
C ILE A 46 -11.70 0.69 8.35
N ALA A 47 -10.78 0.70 9.31
CA ALA A 47 -11.11 0.53 10.73
C ALA A 47 -12.00 1.67 11.28
N LYS A 48 -11.83 2.90 10.77
CA LYS A 48 -12.69 4.02 11.11
C LYS A 48 -14.10 3.89 10.53
N MET A 49 -14.22 3.41 9.29
CA MET A 49 -15.51 3.19 8.62
C MET A 49 -16.25 1.96 9.16
N PHE A 50 -15.51 0.89 9.46
CA PHE A 50 -16.02 -0.41 9.90
C PHE A 50 -15.33 -0.83 11.21
N PRO A 51 -15.77 -0.26 12.35
CA PRO A 51 -15.07 -0.36 13.64
C PRO A 51 -15.34 -1.70 14.34
N THR A 52 -15.01 -2.81 13.68
CA THR A 52 -15.11 -4.15 14.27
C THR A 52 -14.06 -4.34 15.37
N LYS A 53 -14.31 -5.28 16.30
CA LYS A 53 -13.37 -5.59 17.39
C LYS A 53 -11.97 -5.95 16.87
N LEU A 54 -11.91 -6.69 15.76
CA LEU A 54 -10.64 -7.08 15.14
C LEU A 54 -9.92 -5.89 14.50
N MET A 55 -10.65 -5.02 13.79
CA MET A 55 -10.06 -3.84 13.14
C MET A 55 -9.56 -2.82 14.16
N LYS A 56 -10.31 -2.57 15.23
CA LYS A 56 -9.84 -1.73 16.35
C LYS A 56 -8.57 -2.28 17.00
N LYS A 57 -8.45 -3.60 17.15
CA LYS A 57 -7.25 -4.21 17.72
C LYS A 57 -6.03 -4.10 16.79
N ARG A 58 -6.24 -4.14 15.47
CA ARG A 58 -5.16 -4.18 14.47
C ARG A 58 -4.74 -2.79 13.99
N PHE A 59 -5.65 -1.83 13.94
CA PHE A 59 -5.44 -0.51 13.33
C PHE A 59 -5.99 0.67 14.16
N GLY A 60 -6.60 0.39 15.32
CA GLY A 60 -7.16 1.40 16.21
C GLY A 60 -6.18 1.88 17.26
#